data_AF-X1MRE3-F1
#
_entry.id   AF-X1MRE3-F1
#
_cell.length_a   1.000
_cell.length_b   1.000
_cell.length_c   1.000
_cell.angle_alpha   90.00
_cell.angle_beta   90.00
_cell.angle_gamma   90.00
#
_symmetry.space_group_name_H-M   'P 1'
#
loop_
_entity.id
_entity.type
_entity.pdbx_description
1 polymer ?
#
loop_
_entity_poly.entity_id
_entity_poly.type
_entity_poly.pdbx_seq_one_letter_code
_entity_poly.pdbx_strand_id
1 'polypeptide(L)'
;MENPGGTTPQEKVTVDIGELTLPEFWDTVKTLDQVIPVDYYLPGCPPPPDLVMNAINAILTGNLPEKGAVLAPDKALCDTCPRNETKPEKISIKEIKRPYEIKIDPEKCFLEQGLICHGPFTRSGCGETCIKANMPCRGCFGPVDGVVDQGAKGLSAIVSILGLDDEERMTEEDVQKLIDGIVDPAGTFYRFSLPASLLRRRRME
;
A
#
# COMPACT_ATOMS: atom_id res chain seq x y z
N MET A 1 -9.15 -6.43 28.22
CA MET A 1 -10.34 -5.55 28.20
C MET A 1 -11.52 -6.43 28.54
N GLU A 2 -12.11 -6.27 29.72
CA GLU A 2 -13.26 -7.07 30.14
C GLU A 2 -14.55 -6.29 29.83
N ASN A 3 -15.42 -6.89 29.01
CA ASN A 3 -16.77 -6.38 28.71
C ASN A 3 -17.82 -7.41 29.20
N PRO A 4 -17.95 -7.61 30.52
CA PRO A 4 -18.79 -8.66 31.09
C PRO A 4 -20.29 -8.49 30.76
N GLY A 5 -20.74 -7.28 30.44
CA GLY A 5 -22.11 -7.00 30.02
C GLY A 5 -22.35 -7.11 28.51
N GLY A 6 -21.32 -7.38 27.70
CA GLY A 6 -21.42 -7.40 26.24
C GLY A 6 -21.86 -6.06 25.65
N THR A 7 -21.70 -4.95 26.39
CA THR A 7 -22.16 -3.64 25.96
C THR A 7 -21.37 -3.19 24.73
N THR A 8 -22.08 -2.92 23.64
CA THR A 8 -21.52 -2.40 22.40
C THR A 8 -22.07 -0.99 22.14
N PRO A 9 -21.32 -0.10 21.47
CA PRO A 9 -21.85 1.19 21.05
C PRO A 9 -23.17 1.02 20.28
N GLN A 10 -24.19 1.79 20.66
CA GLN A 10 -25.49 1.81 20.00
C GLN A 10 -25.65 3.13 19.24
N GLU A 11 -26.41 3.11 18.14
CA GLU A 11 -26.71 4.33 17.38
C GLU A 11 -27.55 5.34 18.17
N LYS A 12 -28.30 4.88 19.18
CA LYS A 12 -29.12 5.73 20.03
C LYS A 12 -29.03 5.31 21.48
N VAL A 13 -28.95 6.28 22.38
CA VAL A 13 -29.07 6.06 23.83
C VAL A 13 -29.81 7.22 24.48
N THR A 14 -30.76 6.90 25.35
CA THR A 14 -31.47 7.90 26.16
C THR A 14 -30.75 8.11 27.48
N VAL A 15 -30.45 9.36 27.81
CA VAL A 15 -29.84 9.80 29.07
C VAL A 15 -30.66 10.93 29.69
N ASP A 16 -30.38 11.32 30.94
CA ASP A 16 -31.16 12.33 31.68
C ASP A 16 -31.26 13.69 30.97
N ILE A 17 -30.28 14.01 30.12
CA ILE A 17 -30.21 15.27 29.36
C ILE A 17 -30.81 15.18 27.95
N GLY A 18 -31.27 14.01 27.50
CA GLY A 18 -31.88 13.81 26.18
C GLY A 18 -31.49 12.51 25.47
N GLU A 19 -31.83 12.42 24.18
CA GLU A 19 -31.40 11.33 23.29
C GLU A 19 -30.07 11.69 22.62
N LEU A 20 -29.06 10.82 22.76
CA LEU A 20 -27.79 10.93 22.05
C LEU A 20 -27.79 9.97 20.86
N THR A 21 -27.25 10.43 19.74
CA THR A 21 -27.19 9.65 18.49
C THR A 21 -25.76 9.50 17.96
N LEU A 22 -25.42 8.34 17.42
CA LEU A 22 -24.20 8.05 16.67
C LEU A 22 -24.54 7.73 15.20
N PRO A 23 -23.64 8.03 14.24
CA PRO A 23 -23.80 7.57 12.87
C PRO A 23 -23.67 6.04 12.77
N GLU A 24 -24.41 5.44 11.83
CA GLU A 24 -24.29 4.03 11.49
C GLU A 24 -22.96 3.73 10.77
N PHE A 25 -22.44 2.51 10.94
CA PHE A 25 -21.33 2.03 10.13
C PHE A 25 -21.84 1.48 8.81
N TRP A 26 -21.13 1.80 7.74
CA TRP A 26 -21.38 1.17 6.44
C TRP A 26 -20.55 -0.11 6.34
N ASP A 27 -21.10 -1.13 5.68
CA ASP A 27 -20.40 -2.39 5.41
C ASP A 27 -19.23 -2.25 4.43
N THR A 28 -19.01 -1.05 3.87
CA THR A 28 -18.03 -0.82 2.81
C THR A 28 -17.48 0.60 2.88
N VAL A 29 -16.17 0.69 3.04
CA VAL A 29 -15.43 1.94 2.92
C VAL A 29 -15.40 2.34 1.44
N LYS A 30 -15.57 3.63 1.18
CA LYS A 30 -15.46 4.22 -0.15
C LYS A 30 -14.32 5.24 -0.17
N THR A 31 -13.67 5.38 -1.31
CA THR A 31 -12.79 6.53 -1.56
C THR A 31 -13.62 7.78 -1.80
N LEU A 32 -13.04 8.97 -1.60
CA LEU A 32 -13.78 10.23 -1.69
C LEU A 32 -14.36 10.47 -3.10
N ASP A 33 -13.61 10.10 -4.12
CA ASP A 33 -13.96 10.20 -5.54
C ASP A 33 -15.07 9.23 -6.00
N GLN A 34 -15.38 8.21 -5.19
CA GLN A 34 -16.56 7.36 -5.40
C GLN A 34 -17.86 8.02 -4.89
N VAL A 35 -17.75 9.11 -4.13
CA VAL A 35 -18.89 9.78 -3.49
C VAL A 35 -19.11 11.16 -4.07
N ILE A 36 -18.03 11.91 -4.33
CA ILE A 36 -18.08 13.26 -4.89
C ILE A 36 -16.98 13.46 -5.93
N PRO A 37 -17.12 14.40 -6.88
CA PRO A 37 -16.02 14.79 -7.76
C PRO A 37 -14.82 15.31 -6.96
N VAL A 38 -13.63 14.80 -7.26
CA VAL A 38 -12.35 15.22 -6.66
C VAL A 38 -11.46 15.81 -7.75
N ASP A 39 -11.00 17.03 -7.53
CA ASP A 39 -10.18 17.74 -8.52
C ASP A 39 -8.71 17.32 -8.49
N TYR A 40 -8.15 17.02 -7.32
CA TYR A 40 -6.73 16.66 -7.15
C TYR A 40 -6.54 15.70 -5.98
N TYR A 41 -5.46 14.91 -6.03
CA TYR A 41 -5.12 13.95 -4.99
C TYR A 41 -3.76 14.30 -4.36
N LEU A 42 -3.68 14.22 -3.03
CA LEU A 42 -2.43 14.34 -2.29
C LEU A 42 -2.15 13.02 -1.56
N PRO A 43 -1.22 12.18 -2.06
CA PRO A 43 -1.02 10.84 -1.54
C PRO A 43 -0.17 10.83 -0.26
N GLY A 44 -0.35 9.78 0.54
CA GLY A 44 0.44 9.48 1.73
C GLY A 44 -0.40 9.18 2.96
N CYS A 45 0.17 8.41 3.89
CA CYS A 45 -0.49 8.00 5.14
C CYS A 45 0.43 8.27 6.35
N PRO A 46 0.69 9.55 6.71
CA PRO A 46 0.19 10.77 6.07
C PRO A 46 1.11 11.31 4.95
N PRO A 47 0.65 12.29 4.15
CA PRO A 47 1.51 13.01 3.22
C PRO A 47 2.62 13.79 3.94
N PRO A 48 3.84 13.91 3.37
CA PRO A 48 4.93 14.67 3.97
C PRO A 48 4.63 16.17 4.01
N PRO A 49 5.11 16.91 5.02
CA PRO A 49 4.84 18.35 5.13
C PRO A 49 5.22 19.15 3.89
N ASP A 50 6.38 18.87 3.28
CA ASP A 50 6.83 19.58 2.07
C ASP A 50 5.87 19.36 0.89
N LEU A 51 5.31 18.15 0.76
CA LEU A 51 4.35 17.82 -0.28
C LEU A 51 3.03 18.56 -0.08
N VAL A 52 2.57 18.67 1.18
CA VAL A 52 1.40 19.47 1.57
C VAL A 52 1.64 20.95 1.21
N MET A 53 2.80 21.50 1.56
CA MET A 53 3.13 22.90 1.27
C MET A 53 3.23 23.17 -0.24
N ASN A 54 3.79 22.23 -1.01
CA ASN A 54 3.82 22.33 -2.47
C ASN A 54 2.42 22.35 -3.08
N ALA A 55 1.51 21.50 -2.60
CA ALA A 55 0.12 21.49 -3.04
C ALA A 55 -0.58 22.82 -2.71
N ILE A 56 -0.41 23.34 -1.50
CA ILE A 56 -0.98 24.64 -1.11
C ILE A 56 -0.44 25.76 -2.02
N ASN A 57 0.86 25.81 -2.25
CA ASN A 57 1.47 26.82 -3.11
C ASN A 57 0.99 26.73 -4.57
N ALA A 58 0.83 25.51 -5.11
CA ALA A 58 0.29 25.29 -6.44
C ALA A 58 -1.14 25.86 -6.56
N ILE A 59 -1.98 25.62 -5.54
CA ILE A 59 -3.34 26.17 -5.47
C ILE A 59 -3.33 27.70 -5.39
N LEU A 60 -2.52 28.28 -4.49
CA LEU A 60 -2.49 29.73 -4.28
C LEU A 60 -1.93 30.51 -5.47
N THR A 61 -1.00 29.91 -6.22
CA THR A 61 -0.39 30.52 -7.42
C THR A 61 -1.17 30.24 -8.70
N GLY A 62 -2.19 29.38 -8.66
CA GLY A 62 -2.94 28.94 -9.84
C GLY A 62 -2.16 28.00 -10.77
N ASN A 63 -0.98 27.53 -10.36
CA ASN A 63 -0.14 26.60 -11.11
C ASN A 63 -0.53 25.15 -10.81
N LEU A 64 -1.76 24.78 -11.17
CA LEU A 64 -2.27 23.43 -10.98
C LEU A 64 -2.16 22.59 -12.26
N PRO A 65 -1.87 21.29 -12.14
CA PRO A 65 -1.98 20.36 -13.27
C PRO A 65 -3.45 20.18 -13.69
N GLU A 66 -3.68 19.32 -14.68
CA GLU A 66 -5.04 18.93 -15.07
C GLU A 66 -5.80 18.28 -13.91
N LYS A 67 -7.12 18.45 -13.88
CA LYS A 67 -8.00 17.81 -12.88
C LYS A 67 -7.86 16.29 -12.92
N GLY A 68 -7.88 15.68 -11.75
CA GLY A 68 -7.63 14.25 -11.54
C GLY A 68 -6.16 13.94 -11.26
N ALA A 69 -5.25 14.90 -11.43
CA ALA A 69 -3.84 14.68 -11.18
C ALA A 69 -3.52 14.42 -9.70
N VAL A 70 -2.50 13.59 -9.49
CA VAL A 70 -1.89 13.35 -8.19
C VAL A 70 -0.75 14.35 -8.00
N LEU A 71 -0.81 15.15 -6.94
CA LEU A 71 0.17 16.19 -6.60
C LEU A 71 1.42 15.59 -5.95
N ALA A 72 2.03 14.61 -6.63
CA ALA A 72 3.26 13.93 -6.24
C ALA A 72 3.97 13.39 -7.50
N PRO A 73 5.31 13.17 -7.45
CA PRO A 73 6.06 12.72 -8.62
C PRO A 73 5.50 11.43 -9.22
N ASP A 74 5.25 11.42 -10.54
CA ASP A 74 4.76 10.23 -11.25
C ASP A 74 5.90 9.28 -11.64
N LYS A 75 6.50 8.69 -10.61
CA LYS A 75 7.61 7.74 -10.71
C LYS A 75 7.52 6.72 -9.59
N ALA A 76 8.00 5.51 -9.83
CA ALA A 76 8.00 4.47 -8.81
C ALA A 76 8.98 4.85 -7.69
N LEU A 77 8.73 4.42 -6.45
CA LEU A 77 9.65 4.65 -5.33
C LEU A 77 11.04 4.06 -5.60
N CYS A 78 11.10 3.01 -6.42
CA CYS A 78 12.39 2.51 -6.89
C CYS A 78 13.22 3.60 -7.55
N ASP A 79 12.68 4.55 -8.32
CA ASP A 79 13.48 5.56 -9.03
C ASP A 79 14.33 6.45 -8.11
N THR A 80 13.91 6.64 -6.85
CA THR A 80 14.61 7.45 -5.85
C THR A 80 15.20 6.61 -4.71
N CYS A 81 15.14 5.27 -4.82
CA CYS A 81 15.58 4.37 -3.77
C CYS A 81 17.12 4.34 -3.64
N PRO A 82 17.69 4.56 -2.45
CA PRO A 82 19.15 4.53 -2.26
C PRO A 82 19.76 3.13 -2.47
N ARG A 83 18.96 2.06 -2.39
CA ARG A 83 19.41 0.66 -2.55
C ARG A 83 19.51 0.22 -4.02
N ASN A 84 19.29 1.12 -4.96
CA ASN A 84 19.35 0.79 -6.40
C ASN A 84 20.75 0.44 -6.87
N GLU A 85 21.77 1.08 -6.30
CA GLU A 85 23.17 0.90 -6.74
C GLU A 85 23.64 -0.55 -6.55
N THR A 86 23.10 -1.24 -5.55
CA THR A 86 23.41 -2.65 -5.27
C THR A 86 22.43 -3.62 -5.90
N LYS A 87 21.42 -3.13 -6.64
CA LYS A 87 20.34 -3.97 -7.15
C LYS A 87 20.84 -4.77 -8.36
N PRO A 88 20.65 -6.10 -8.39
CA PRO A 88 21.04 -6.90 -9.55
C PRO A 88 20.16 -6.57 -10.75
N GLU A 89 20.66 -6.82 -11.97
CA GLU A 89 19.89 -6.64 -13.21
C GLU A 89 18.62 -7.50 -13.23
N LYS A 90 18.70 -8.71 -12.67
CA LYS A 90 17.59 -9.63 -12.48
C LYS A 90 17.41 -9.90 -10.99
N ILE A 91 16.20 -9.72 -10.49
CA ILE A 91 15.82 -10.12 -9.14
C ILE A 91 15.07 -11.44 -9.23
N SER A 92 15.50 -12.40 -8.42
CA SER A 92 14.81 -13.67 -8.20
C SER A 92 14.64 -13.87 -6.69
N ILE A 93 13.39 -13.91 -6.23
CA ILE A 93 13.05 -14.17 -4.84
C ILE A 93 13.05 -15.69 -4.65
N LYS A 94 14.05 -16.21 -3.94
CA LYS A 94 14.15 -17.65 -3.65
C LYS A 94 13.20 -18.13 -2.56
N GLU A 95 12.92 -17.26 -1.61
CA GLU A 95 12.10 -17.54 -0.43
C GLU A 95 11.51 -16.21 0.06
N ILE A 96 10.24 -16.23 0.44
CA ILE A 96 9.58 -15.07 1.03
C ILE A 96 9.83 -15.08 2.53
N LYS A 97 10.32 -13.96 3.05
CA LYS A 97 10.63 -13.75 4.46
C LYS A 97 9.84 -12.58 5.00
N ARG A 98 9.53 -12.64 6.29
CA ARG A 98 8.97 -11.54 7.05
C ARG A 98 10.09 -10.78 7.77
N PRO A 99 9.92 -9.47 8.06
CA PRO A 99 10.99 -8.66 8.64
C PRO A 99 11.60 -9.17 9.95
N TYR A 100 10.89 -10.00 10.74
CA TYR A 100 11.42 -10.58 11.98
C TYR A 100 12.19 -11.90 11.77
N GLU A 101 12.14 -12.49 10.57
CA GLU A 101 12.75 -13.81 10.27
C GLU A 101 14.19 -13.66 9.78
N ILE A 102 14.60 -12.45 9.44
CA ILE A 102 15.92 -12.17 8.87
C ILE A 102 16.50 -10.89 9.46
N LYS A 103 17.84 -10.88 9.61
CA LYS A 103 18.58 -9.63 9.81
C LYS A 103 18.74 -8.92 8.46
N ILE A 104 18.02 -7.83 8.29
CA ILE A 104 17.97 -7.07 7.04
C ILE A 104 19.30 -6.33 6.82
N ASP A 105 19.94 -6.62 5.68
CA ASP A 105 21.08 -5.86 5.17
C ASP A 105 20.60 -4.47 4.70
N PRO A 106 21.12 -3.36 5.25
CA PRO A 106 20.69 -2.00 4.91
C PRO A 106 21.05 -1.57 3.49
N GLU A 107 22.06 -2.19 2.87
CA GLU A 107 22.52 -1.81 1.53
C GLU A 107 21.75 -2.56 0.46
N LYS A 108 21.49 -3.86 0.65
CA LYS A 108 20.85 -4.70 -0.37
C LYS A 108 19.37 -4.40 -0.58
N CYS A 109 18.89 -4.62 -1.80
CA CYS A 109 17.47 -4.49 -2.12
C CYS A 109 16.63 -5.44 -1.26
N PHE A 110 15.50 -4.97 -0.71
CA PHE A 110 14.61 -5.81 0.09
C PHE A 110 14.08 -7.03 -0.67
N LEU A 111 13.72 -6.84 -1.95
CA LEU A 111 13.20 -7.93 -2.78
C LEU A 111 14.25 -9.03 -2.98
N GLU A 112 15.52 -8.66 -3.23
CA GLU A 112 16.63 -9.61 -3.34
C GLU A 112 16.83 -10.41 -2.04
N GLN A 113 16.52 -9.82 -0.89
CA GLN A 113 16.60 -10.47 0.43
C GLN A 113 15.36 -11.31 0.77
N GLY A 114 14.38 -11.41 -0.13
CA GLY A 114 13.14 -12.15 0.07
C GLY A 114 12.04 -11.38 0.83
N LEU A 115 12.23 -10.08 1.06
CA LEU A 115 11.26 -9.23 1.76
C LEU A 115 10.36 -8.54 0.74
N ILE A 116 9.05 -8.79 0.82
CA ILE A 116 8.07 -8.13 -0.05
C ILE A 116 8.14 -6.61 0.18
N CYS A 117 8.49 -5.88 -0.88
CA CYS A 117 8.63 -4.43 -0.87
C CYS A 117 7.80 -3.84 -2.01
N HIS A 118 6.92 -2.89 -1.68
CA HIS A 118 5.98 -2.30 -2.62
C HIS A 118 6.57 -1.19 -3.49
N GLY A 119 7.85 -0.88 -3.33
CA GLY A 119 8.51 0.24 -3.99
C GLY A 119 8.35 0.27 -5.53
N PRO A 120 8.44 -0.86 -6.25
CA PRO A 120 8.32 -0.86 -7.71
C PRO A 120 6.94 -0.44 -8.25
N PHE A 121 5.89 -0.54 -7.44
CA PHE A 121 4.51 -0.29 -7.83
C PHE A 121 3.83 0.72 -6.88
N THR A 122 4.63 1.57 -6.26
CA THR A 122 4.17 2.64 -5.39
C THR A 122 4.81 3.94 -5.83
N ARG A 123 4.04 5.03 -5.84
CA ARG A 123 4.51 6.36 -6.17
C ARG A 123 5.61 6.84 -5.21
N SER A 124 6.59 7.55 -5.76
CA SER A 124 7.65 8.24 -5.02
C SER A 124 7.18 9.56 -4.40
N GLY A 125 8.08 10.30 -3.74
CA GLY A 125 7.77 11.57 -3.07
C GLY A 125 7.60 11.47 -1.56
N CYS A 126 7.73 10.26 -0.98
CA CYS A 126 7.68 10.06 0.48
C CYS A 126 9.00 10.35 1.19
N GLY A 127 10.08 10.66 0.46
CA GLY A 127 11.42 10.81 1.01
C GLY A 127 12.02 9.50 1.51
N GLU A 128 11.52 8.36 1.00
CA GLU A 128 12.04 7.01 1.26
C GLU A 128 12.10 6.67 2.76
N THR A 129 11.21 7.23 3.58
CA THR A 129 11.29 7.14 5.06
C THR A 129 11.39 5.70 5.56
N CYS A 130 10.58 4.78 5.00
CA CYS A 130 10.64 3.36 5.36
C CYS A 130 12.00 2.75 5.00
N ILE A 131 12.50 3.02 3.79
CA ILE A 131 13.76 2.47 3.29
C ILE A 131 14.93 2.94 4.15
N LYS A 132 14.96 4.23 4.51
CA LYS A 132 15.95 4.83 5.41
C LYS A 132 15.89 4.26 6.83
N ALA A 133 14.70 3.86 7.28
CA ALA A 133 14.50 3.14 8.53
C ALA A 133 14.76 1.62 8.43
N ASN A 134 15.39 1.15 7.34
CA ASN A 134 15.66 -0.25 7.06
C ASN A 134 14.40 -1.15 7.04
N MET A 135 13.28 -0.61 6.54
CA MET A 135 12.02 -1.33 6.40
C MET A 135 11.50 -1.29 4.95
N PRO A 136 10.89 -2.39 4.44
CA PRO A 136 10.34 -2.41 3.09
C PRO A 136 9.17 -1.43 2.94
N CYS A 137 9.01 -0.90 1.72
CA CYS A 137 7.86 -0.07 1.38
C CYS A 137 6.56 -0.88 1.51
N ARG A 138 5.53 -0.24 2.08
CA ARG A 138 4.21 -0.85 2.31
C ARG A 138 3.12 -0.36 1.34
N GLY A 139 3.44 0.55 0.43
CA GLY A 139 2.51 1.01 -0.61
C GLY A 139 1.60 2.18 -0.27
N CYS A 140 1.83 2.91 0.83
CA CYS A 140 0.89 3.93 1.30
C CYS A 140 0.74 5.19 0.42
N PHE A 141 1.61 5.38 -0.56
CA PHE A 141 1.52 6.50 -1.52
C PHE A 141 0.64 6.18 -2.73
N GLY A 142 0.07 4.98 -2.79
CA GLY A 142 -0.72 4.53 -3.92
C GLY A 142 0.13 4.28 -5.18
N PRO A 143 -0.52 3.93 -6.30
CA PRO A 143 0.16 3.58 -7.53
C PRO A 143 0.64 4.82 -8.32
N VAL A 144 1.48 4.55 -9.33
CA VAL A 144 1.81 5.50 -10.42
C VAL A 144 0.65 5.58 -11.41
N ASP A 145 0.66 6.58 -12.29
CA ASP A 145 -0.38 6.75 -13.30
C ASP A 145 -0.46 5.53 -14.24
N GLY A 146 -1.66 5.24 -14.73
CA GLY A 146 -1.95 4.07 -15.57
C GLY A 146 -2.11 2.74 -14.82
N VAL A 147 -1.85 2.68 -13.51
CA VAL A 147 -2.13 1.51 -12.68
C VAL A 147 -3.44 1.71 -11.93
N VAL A 148 -4.47 0.98 -12.35
CA VAL A 148 -5.82 1.04 -11.77
C VAL A 148 -5.87 0.38 -10.38
N ASP A 149 -5.20 -0.75 -10.23
CA ASP A 149 -5.23 -1.54 -9.00
C ASP A 149 -3.80 -1.84 -8.55
N GLN A 150 -3.37 -1.14 -7.49
CA GLN A 150 -2.04 -1.29 -6.92
C GLN A 150 -1.80 -2.70 -6.38
N GLY A 151 -2.81 -3.31 -5.75
CA GLY A 151 -2.66 -4.64 -5.16
C GLY A 151 -2.50 -5.70 -6.23
N ALA A 152 -3.31 -5.64 -7.29
CA ALA A 152 -3.19 -6.54 -8.43
C ALA A 152 -1.84 -6.35 -9.16
N LYS A 153 -1.41 -5.10 -9.37
CA LYS A 153 -0.10 -4.80 -9.98
C LYS A 153 1.05 -5.30 -9.12
N GLY A 154 0.94 -5.14 -7.80
CA GLY A 154 1.91 -5.64 -6.84
C GLY A 154 2.01 -7.16 -6.83
N LEU A 155 0.87 -7.85 -6.82
CA LEU A 155 0.82 -9.31 -6.90
C LEU A 155 1.49 -9.80 -8.20
N SER A 156 1.12 -9.22 -9.35
CA SER A 156 1.73 -9.55 -10.63
C SER A 156 3.25 -9.33 -10.62
N ALA A 157 3.70 -8.18 -10.11
CA ALA A 157 5.13 -7.87 -10.06
C ALA A 157 5.93 -8.83 -9.16
N ILE A 158 5.38 -9.20 -7.99
CA ILE A 158 6.07 -10.08 -7.04
C ILE A 158 6.08 -11.53 -7.53
N VAL A 159 4.96 -12.03 -8.06
CA VAL A 159 4.89 -13.41 -8.55
C VAL A 159 5.80 -13.62 -9.77
N SER A 160 5.93 -12.61 -10.64
CA SER A 160 6.83 -12.70 -11.81
C SER A 160 8.33 -12.75 -11.46
N ILE A 161 8.72 -12.43 -10.23
CA ILE A 161 10.12 -12.53 -9.78
C ILE A 161 10.31 -13.64 -8.74
N LEU A 162 9.27 -14.40 -8.42
CA LEU A 162 9.31 -15.45 -7.41
C LEU A 162 9.86 -16.73 -8.05
N GLY A 163 11.03 -17.18 -7.57
CA GLY A 163 11.70 -18.38 -8.10
C GLY A 163 12.23 -18.24 -9.53
N LEU A 164 12.36 -17.02 -10.07
CA LEU A 164 12.66 -16.76 -11.49
C LEU A 164 13.92 -17.48 -12.01
N ASP A 165 14.97 -17.60 -11.19
CA ASP A 165 16.23 -18.25 -11.61
C ASP A 165 16.09 -19.76 -11.83
N ASP A 166 15.15 -20.42 -11.16
CA ASP A 166 14.95 -21.87 -11.16
C ASP A 166 13.60 -22.27 -11.78
N GLU A 167 12.89 -21.33 -12.44
CA GLU A 167 11.51 -21.49 -12.95
C GLU A 167 11.34 -22.77 -13.80
N GLU A 168 12.28 -23.06 -14.72
CA GLU A 168 12.22 -24.26 -15.59
C GLU A 168 12.31 -25.60 -14.82
N ARG A 169 12.83 -25.58 -13.60
CA ARG A 169 13.05 -26.78 -12.77
C ARG A 169 12.02 -26.93 -11.67
N MET A 170 11.15 -25.95 -11.48
CA MET A 170 10.18 -25.95 -10.41
C MET A 170 8.99 -26.86 -10.74
N THR A 171 8.60 -27.67 -9.76
CA THR A 171 7.32 -28.40 -9.82
C THR A 171 6.17 -27.50 -9.35
N GLU A 172 4.92 -27.89 -9.63
CA GLU A 172 3.75 -27.20 -9.10
C GLU A 172 3.76 -27.13 -7.55
N GLU A 173 4.28 -28.17 -6.88
CA GLU A 173 4.42 -28.17 -5.42
C GLU A 173 5.44 -27.13 -4.93
N ASP A 174 6.54 -26.93 -5.66
CA ASP A 174 7.54 -25.93 -5.31
C ASP A 174 7.00 -24.51 -5.49
N VAL A 175 6.24 -24.28 -6.56
CA VAL A 175 5.52 -23.01 -6.78
C VAL A 175 4.53 -22.75 -5.65
N GLN A 176 3.75 -23.76 -5.27
CA GLN A 176 2.78 -23.63 -4.19
C GLN A 176 3.47 -23.27 -2.86
N LYS A 177 4.60 -23.92 -2.52
CA LYS A 177 5.36 -23.58 -1.30
C LYS A 177 5.86 -22.13 -1.30
N LEU A 178 6.29 -21.60 -2.44
CA LEU A 178 6.71 -20.20 -2.53
C LEU A 178 5.52 -19.25 -2.34
N ILE A 179 4.38 -19.55 -2.95
CA ILE A 179 3.14 -18.76 -2.80
C ILE A 179 2.63 -18.80 -1.37
N ASP A 180 2.68 -19.95 -0.71
CA ASP A 180 2.27 -20.13 0.70
C ASP A 180 3.12 -19.30 1.67
N GLY A 181 4.32 -18.87 1.26
CA GLY A 181 5.12 -17.87 1.99
C GLY A 181 4.41 -16.52 2.14
N ILE A 182 3.42 -16.21 1.28
CA ILE A 182 2.55 -15.03 1.40
C ILE A 182 1.34 -15.37 2.27
N VAL A 183 1.55 -15.34 3.58
CA VAL A 183 0.53 -15.75 4.57
C VAL A 183 -0.77 -14.93 4.50
N ASP A 184 -0.69 -13.64 4.18
CA ASP A 184 -1.85 -12.75 4.06
C ASP A 184 -1.76 -11.89 2.78
N PRO A 185 -2.21 -12.41 1.63
CA PRO A 185 -2.15 -11.68 0.37
C PRO A 185 -2.98 -10.39 0.40
N ALA A 186 -4.15 -10.40 1.05
CA ALA A 186 -5.03 -9.24 1.12
C ALA A 186 -4.39 -8.11 1.94
N GLY A 187 -3.94 -8.39 3.15
CA GLY A 187 -3.29 -7.41 4.02
C GLY A 187 -1.87 -7.04 3.57
N THR A 188 -1.22 -7.86 2.75
CA THR A 188 0.05 -7.52 2.10
C THR A 188 -0.20 -6.56 0.95
N PHE A 189 -1.00 -6.94 -0.04
CA PHE A 189 -1.12 -6.20 -1.31
C PHE A 189 -2.12 -5.04 -1.28
N TYR A 190 -3.14 -5.09 -0.42
CA TYR A 190 -4.25 -4.11 -0.40
C TYR A 190 -4.35 -3.28 0.89
N ARG A 191 -3.26 -3.23 1.68
CA ARG A 191 -3.24 -2.54 2.99
C ARG A 191 -3.81 -1.12 2.99
N PHE A 192 -3.57 -0.36 1.93
CA PHE A 192 -3.98 1.05 1.83
C PHE A 192 -4.99 1.32 0.70
N SER A 193 -5.28 0.32 -0.13
CA SER A 193 -5.95 0.52 -1.41
C SER A 193 -7.13 -0.42 -1.64
N LEU A 194 -7.51 -1.27 -0.67
CA LEU A 194 -8.64 -2.18 -0.82
C LEU A 194 -9.94 -1.47 -1.26
N PRO A 195 -10.37 -0.34 -0.67
CA PRO A 195 -11.59 0.35 -1.10
C PRO A 195 -11.53 0.93 -2.53
N ALA A 196 -10.32 1.25 -2.99
CA ALA A 196 -10.05 1.79 -4.32
C ALA A 196 -9.89 0.68 -5.38
N SER A 197 -9.69 -0.57 -4.95
CA SER A 197 -9.33 -1.68 -5.82
C SER A 197 -10.51 -2.19 -6.63
N LEU A 198 -10.24 -3.10 -7.57
CA LEU A 198 -11.28 -3.80 -8.31
C LEU A 198 -12.12 -4.72 -7.40
N LEU A 199 -11.54 -5.18 -6.28
CA LEU A 199 -12.22 -6.06 -5.31
C LEU A 199 -13.15 -5.27 -4.38
N ARG A 200 -12.73 -4.07 -3.95
CA ARG A 200 -13.41 -3.14 -3.01
C ARG A 200 -13.66 -3.66 -1.59
N ARG A 201 -14.12 -4.90 -1.45
CA ARG A 201 -14.46 -5.56 -0.18
C ARG A 201 -14.47 -7.07 -0.34
N ARG A 202 -14.47 -7.79 0.79
CA ARG A 202 -14.83 -9.21 0.79
C ARG A 202 -16.31 -9.35 0.40
N ARG A 203 -16.65 -10.41 -0.33
CA ARG A 203 -18.05 -10.76 -0.63
C ARG A 203 -18.81 -10.90 0.69
N MET A 204 -19.93 -10.18 0.81
CA MET A 204 -20.88 -10.38 1.90
C MET A 204 -21.77 -11.56 1.51
N GLU A 205 -21.81 -12.58 2.36
CA GLU A 205 -22.74 -13.70 2.27
C GLU A 205 -24.13 -13.27 2.76
#